data_AF-A0AAD7FDY2-F1
#
_entry.id   AF-A0AAD7FDY2-F1
#
_cell.length_a   1.000
_cell.length_b   1.000
_cell.length_c   1.000
_cell.angle_alpha   90.00
_cell.angle_beta   90.00
_cell.angle_gamma   90.00
#
_symmetry.space_group_name_H-M   'P 1'
#
loop_
_entity.id
_entity.type
_entity.pdbx_description
1 polymer ?
#
loop_
_entity_poly.entity_id
_entity_poly.type
_entity_poly.pdbx_seq_one_letter_code
_entity_poly.pdbx_strand_id
1 'polypeptide(L)'
;MIHTDLSTPGIPPDTQLASSHPAAPPVPVTKVDIHPSIIGTMTPPPITLAASDPLAWEARWAQVFVSAKTGGLVFEPSLEACMFQKMAKTRDMQDPRYRDGLIRCTRTSRRSLCFLQTQMNAHSLPDFRNTSSLGWRRRWISATPSERGEAILSGLVAACSPMPILHEARWFCAKELNVESHRQNGQLFIDLWEEMAVEHTSLDTPNYISSPVWDAIMTNTEQQPSTAPICEKVMLASVLGDRNMLIGFVLYFSFCWFLDLPLPEIQQKKPSYKPKKAKIMELTQASQAKMDAMYGKETTEGVERAFREFGMGMYAQEREVHDNGKQRCQTCLKPNDTKKNYPRCKRCWDVLGREILYCSPDCQRVDWKAGHKKECGKYLQLEDLTPSSPAQSPFIGPPLPSSKPSVTLSAL
;
A
#
# COMPACT_ATOMS: atom_id res chain seq x y z
N MET A 1 -8.60 67.02 37.28
CA MET A 1 -9.21 67.59 36.06
C MET A 1 -8.37 67.17 34.88
N ILE A 2 -9.02 66.90 33.75
CA ILE A 2 -8.56 66.22 32.52
C ILE A 2 -8.63 64.69 32.63
N HIS A 3 -9.82 64.15 32.33
CA HIS A 3 -10.00 62.78 31.85
C HIS A 3 -10.05 62.84 30.32
N THR A 4 -9.20 62.09 29.64
CA THR A 4 -9.28 61.85 28.19
C THR A 4 -10.01 60.53 27.96
N ASP A 5 -11.19 60.62 27.36
CA ASP A 5 -11.94 59.51 26.79
C ASP A 5 -11.27 59.01 25.51
N LEU A 6 -10.95 57.72 25.47
CA LEU A 6 -10.63 56.99 24.24
C LEU A 6 -11.77 56.02 23.96
N SER A 7 -12.66 56.41 23.06
CA SER A 7 -13.71 55.56 22.52
C SER A 7 -13.13 54.59 21.50
N THR A 8 -13.18 53.29 21.79
CA THR A 8 -12.97 52.21 20.83
C THR A 8 -14.16 52.11 19.86
N PRO A 9 -13.95 51.96 18.53
CA PRO A 9 -15.04 51.72 17.59
C PRO A 9 -15.56 50.29 17.72
N GLY A 10 -16.89 50.15 17.79
CA GLY A 10 -17.58 48.87 17.87
C GLY A 10 -17.40 48.03 16.61
N ILE A 11 -17.08 46.76 16.82
CA ILE A 11 -17.08 45.70 15.79
C ILE A 11 -18.55 45.33 15.51
N PRO A 12 -19.03 45.36 14.25
CA PRO A 12 -20.37 44.92 13.92
C PRO A 12 -20.50 43.39 14.07
N PRO A 13 -21.68 42.88 14.46
CA PRO A 13 -21.89 41.45 14.66
C PRO A 13 -21.84 40.66 13.36
N ASP A 14 -21.20 39.49 13.43
CA ASP A 14 -21.03 38.53 12.33
C ASP A 14 -22.35 38.14 11.66
N THR A 15 -22.47 38.49 10.39
CA THR A 15 -23.49 37.95 9.49
C THR A 15 -23.12 36.50 9.17
N GLN A 16 -23.72 35.53 9.87
CA GLN A 16 -23.64 34.12 9.48
C GLN A 16 -24.37 33.91 8.14
N LEU A 17 -23.60 33.91 7.05
CA LEU A 17 -24.04 33.38 5.76
C LEU A 17 -24.10 31.86 5.86
N ALA A 18 -25.30 31.33 6.07
CA ALA A 18 -25.60 29.91 5.88
C ALA A 18 -25.42 29.56 4.39
N SER A 19 -24.23 29.05 4.05
CA SER A 19 -23.95 28.41 2.77
C SER A 19 -24.61 27.04 2.75
N SER A 20 -25.90 26.99 2.41
CA SER A 20 -26.59 25.75 2.07
C SER A 20 -26.40 25.45 0.59
N HIS A 21 -25.22 24.99 0.20
CA HIS A 21 -25.08 24.33 -1.10
C HIS A 21 -25.64 22.91 -0.97
N PRO A 22 -26.67 22.53 -1.75
CA PRO A 22 -27.14 21.15 -1.77
C PRO A 22 -26.00 20.25 -2.25
N ALA A 23 -25.73 19.19 -1.50
CA ALA A 23 -24.78 18.15 -1.91
C ALA A 23 -25.18 17.64 -3.31
N ALA A 24 -24.22 17.64 -4.24
CA ALA A 24 -24.46 17.11 -5.57
C ALA A 24 -24.95 15.65 -5.45
N PRO A 25 -25.99 15.25 -6.21
CA PRO A 25 -26.45 13.87 -6.18
C PRO A 25 -25.30 12.93 -6.62
N PRO A 26 -25.18 11.75 -6.00
CA PRO A 26 -24.15 10.78 -6.37
C PRO A 26 -24.30 10.43 -7.85
N VAL A 27 -23.20 10.54 -8.60
CA VAL A 27 -23.16 10.18 -10.02
C VAL A 27 -23.48 8.68 -10.12
N PRO A 28 -24.54 8.28 -10.85
CA PRO A 28 -24.87 6.87 -11.01
C PRO A 28 -23.72 6.17 -11.72
N VAL A 29 -23.07 5.24 -11.02
CA VAL A 29 -22.05 4.36 -11.60
C VAL A 29 -22.78 3.41 -12.56
N THR A 30 -22.77 3.73 -13.85
CA THR A 30 -23.27 2.82 -14.89
C THR A 30 -22.44 1.54 -14.83
N LYS A 31 -23.11 0.38 -14.70
CA LYS A 31 -22.46 -0.93 -14.86
C LYS A 31 -21.90 -1.00 -16.28
N VAL A 32 -20.60 -0.81 -16.43
CA VAL A 32 -19.89 -1.09 -17.67
C VAL A 32 -19.66 -2.60 -17.72
N ASP A 33 -20.34 -3.27 -18.65
CA ASP A 33 -20.07 -4.68 -18.95
C ASP A 33 -18.71 -4.77 -19.65
N ILE A 34 -17.63 -4.92 -18.89
CA ILE A 34 -16.31 -5.18 -19.46
C ILE A 34 -16.31 -6.59 -20.06
N HIS A 35 -16.12 -6.65 -21.39
CA HIS A 35 -15.97 -7.92 -22.09
C HIS A 35 -14.70 -8.66 -21.59
N PRO A 36 -14.79 -9.90 -21.07
CA PRO A 36 -13.68 -10.62 -20.44
C PRO A 36 -12.43 -10.84 -21.31
N SER A 37 -12.56 -10.73 -22.64
CA SER A 37 -11.46 -10.97 -23.59
C SER A 37 -10.43 -9.82 -23.65
N ILE A 38 -10.77 -8.60 -23.23
CA ILE A 38 -9.86 -7.44 -23.30
C ILE A 38 -8.81 -7.48 -22.19
N ILE A 39 -9.14 -8.09 -21.04
CA ILE A 39 -8.26 -8.20 -19.86
C ILE A 39 -7.16 -9.26 -20.07
N GLY A 40 -7.21 -10.05 -21.15
CA GLY A 40 -6.49 -11.32 -21.26
C GLY A 40 -4.97 -11.28 -21.49
N THR A 41 -4.31 -10.13 -21.64
CA THR A 41 -2.89 -10.13 -22.07
C THR A 41 -1.98 -9.09 -21.41
N MET A 42 -2.50 -8.22 -20.54
CA MET A 42 -1.63 -7.21 -19.92
C MET A 42 -0.83 -7.87 -18.79
N THR A 43 0.46 -8.11 -19.07
CA THR A 43 1.40 -8.68 -18.11
C THR A 43 2.29 -7.57 -17.54
N PRO A 44 2.56 -7.58 -16.22
CA PRO A 44 3.50 -6.62 -15.65
C PRO A 44 4.89 -6.86 -16.26
N PRO A 45 5.70 -5.81 -16.46
CA PRO A 45 7.07 -5.96 -16.93
C PRO A 45 7.86 -6.90 -16.01
N PRO A 46 8.83 -7.68 -16.53
CA PRO A 46 9.66 -8.53 -15.69
C PRO A 46 10.37 -7.71 -14.60
N ILE A 47 10.23 -8.13 -13.35
CA ILE A 47 10.82 -7.43 -12.19
C ILE A 47 12.34 -7.35 -12.26
N THR A 48 13.00 -8.30 -12.92
CA THR A 48 14.46 -8.31 -13.13
C THR A 48 14.94 -7.09 -13.89
N LEU A 49 14.10 -6.51 -14.76
CA LEU A 49 14.43 -5.29 -15.48
C LEU A 49 14.52 -4.08 -14.55
N ALA A 50 13.80 -4.06 -13.42
CA ALA A 50 13.88 -2.95 -12.47
C ALA A 50 15.34 -2.73 -12.01
N ALA A 51 16.10 -3.82 -11.81
CA ALA A 51 17.50 -3.74 -11.41
C ALA A 51 18.46 -3.62 -12.60
N SER A 52 18.22 -4.33 -13.71
CA SER A 52 19.17 -4.39 -14.83
C SER A 52 19.03 -3.23 -15.83
N ASP A 53 17.80 -2.75 -16.05
CA ASP A 53 17.50 -1.65 -16.97
C ASP A 53 16.24 -0.88 -16.47
N PRO A 54 16.40 -0.02 -15.44
CA PRO A 54 15.30 0.73 -14.83
C PRO A 54 14.47 1.54 -15.82
N LEU A 55 15.12 2.12 -16.83
CA LEU A 55 14.47 2.99 -17.81
C LEU A 55 13.58 2.18 -18.75
N ALA A 56 14.08 1.05 -19.26
CA ALA A 56 13.24 0.16 -20.07
C ALA A 56 12.11 -0.45 -19.25
N TRP A 57 12.36 -0.80 -17.98
CA TRP A 57 11.34 -1.28 -17.06
C TRP A 57 10.21 -0.27 -16.86
N GLU A 58 10.57 1.00 -16.58
CA GLU A 58 9.61 2.09 -16.44
C GLU A 58 8.85 2.37 -17.74
N ALA A 59 9.54 2.38 -18.88
CA ALA A 59 8.91 2.59 -20.18
C ALA A 59 7.83 1.52 -20.47
N ARG A 60 8.08 0.26 -20.09
CA ARG A 60 7.07 -0.81 -20.21
C ARG A 60 5.89 -0.61 -19.28
N TRP A 61 6.11 -0.18 -18.04
CA TRP A 61 5.01 0.20 -17.14
C TRP A 61 4.18 1.36 -17.69
N ALA A 62 4.83 2.40 -18.23
CA ALA A 62 4.15 3.50 -18.87
C ALA A 62 3.29 3.04 -20.05
N GLN A 63 3.80 2.12 -20.89
CA GLN A 63 3.01 1.51 -21.97
C GLN A 63 1.81 0.74 -21.42
N VAL A 64 1.99 -0.06 -20.36
CA VAL A 64 0.90 -0.76 -19.67
C VAL A 64 -0.18 0.23 -19.21
N PHE A 65 0.20 1.35 -18.58
CA PHE A 65 -0.79 2.34 -18.12
C PHE A 65 -1.48 3.09 -19.27
N VAL A 66 -0.77 3.40 -20.35
CA VAL A 66 -1.36 4.00 -21.56
C VAL A 66 -2.32 3.02 -22.22
N SER A 67 -1.92 1.77 -22.44
CA SER A 67 -2.74 0.73 -23.05
C SER A 67 -4.01 0.46 -22.25
N ALA A 68 -3.93 0.47 -20.92
CA ALA A 68 -5.11 0.43 -20.07
C ALA A 68 -6.02 1.61 -20.45
N LYS A 69 -5.55 2.86 -20.26
CA LYS A 69 -6.34 4.06 -20.52
C LYS A 69 -6.96 4.11 -21.93
N THR A 70 -6.23 3.71 -22.98
CA THR A 70 -6.70 3.78 -24.37
C THR A 70 -7.66 2.66 -24.76
N GLY A 71 -7.60 1.50 -24.09
CA GLY A 71 -8.43 0.34 -24.42
C GLY A 71 -9.90 0.48 -23.98
N GLY A 72 -10.36 1.67 -23.62
CA GLY A 72 -11.63 1.86 -22.92
C GLY A 72 -11.62 1.31 -21.49
N LEU A 73 -10.55 0.60 -21.11
CA LEU A 73 -10.11 0.43 -19.73
C LEU A 73 -9.55 1.76 -19.24
N VAL A 74 -10.41 2.79 -19.18
CA VAL A 74 -10.29 3.70 -18.04
C VAL A 74 -10.04 2.77 -16.84
N PHE A 75 -9.09 3.10 -15.96
CA PHE A 75 -9.01 2.49 -14.63
C PHE A 75 -10.31 2.84 -13.89
N GLU A 76 -11.42 2.38 -14.45
CA GLU A 76 -12.69 2.32 -13.83
C GLU A 76 -12.50 1.34 -12.68
N PRO A 77 -13.20 1.59 -11.58
CA PRO A 77 -13.41 0.62 -10.53
C PRO A 77 -13.62 -0.80 -11.02
N SER A 78 -14.16 -0.99 -12.23
CA SER A 78 -14.49 -2.27 -12.85
C SER A 78 -13.29 -3.14 -13.26
N LEU A 79 -12.10 -2.64 -13.65
CA LEU A 79 -10.95 -3.52 -13.95
C LEU A 79 -10.28 -4.03 -12.66
N GLU A 80 -10.04 -3.13 -11.71
CA GLU A 80 -9.52 -3.47 -10.38
C GLU A 80 -10.53 -4.37 -9.65
N ALA A 81 -11.82 -4.04 -9.71
CA ALA A 81 -12.90 -4.90 -9.21
C ALA A 81 -13.03 -6.21 -10.00
N CYS A 82 -12.68 -6.27 -11.29
CA CYS A 82 -12.73 -7.52 -12.06
C CYS A 82 -11.58 -8.45 -11.70
N MET A 83 -10.34 -7.93 -11.60
CA MET A 83 -9.20 -8.70 -11.11
C MET A 83 -9.46 -9.20 -9.69
N PHE A 84 -9.96 -8.30 -8.84
CA PHE A 84 -10.43 -8.60 -7.49
C PHE A 84 -11.54 -9.67 -7.48
N GLN A 85 -12.62 -9.51 -8.22
CA GLN A 85 -13.71 -10.49 -8.25
C GLN A 85 -13.26 -11.84 -8.79
N LYS A 86 -12.34 -11.86 -9.78
CA LYS A 86 -11.76 -13.11 -10.28
C LYS A 86 -10.93 -13.80 -9.20
N MET A 87 -10.11 -13.06 -8.46
CA MET A 87 -9.35 -13.59 -7.33
C MET A 87 -10.29 -14.09 -6.21
N ALA A 88 -11.32 -13.32 -5.86
CA ALA A 88 -12.31 -13.64 -4.82
C ALA A 88 -13.09 -14.93 -5.14
N LYS A 89 -13.38 -15.15 -6.42
CA LYS A 89 -14.13 -16.31 -6.92
C LYS A 89 -13.28 -17.56 -7.08
N THR A 90 -11.96 -17.49 -6.87
CA THR A 90 -11.13 -18.70 -6.89
C THR A 90 -11.52 -19.61 -5.72
N ARG A 91 -11.58 -20.92 -5.98
CA ARG A 91 -12.01 -21.95 -5.01
C ARG A 91 -11.18 -21.92 -3.71
N ASP A 92 -9.93 -21.45 -3.80
CA ASP A 92 -9.00 -21.34 -2.68
C ASP A 92 -9.43 -20.28 -1.65
N MET A 93 -10.15 -19.22 -2.06
CA MET A 93 -10.62 -18.17 -1.16
C MET A 93 -11.69 -18.65 -0.18
N GLN A 94 -12.38 -19.75 -0.48
CA GLN A 94 -13.36 -20.34 0.44
C GLN A 94 -12.71 -21.22 1.52
N ASP A 95 -11.43 -21.58 1.38
CA ASP A 95 -10.69 -22.30 2.41
C ASP A 95 -10.41 -21.35 3.60
N PRO A 96 -10.90 -21.66 4.81
CA PRO A 96 -10.66 -20.84 6.00
C PRO A 96 -9.17 -20.56 6.24
N ARG A 97 -8.27 -21.49 5.91
CA ARG A 97 -6.83 -21.33 6.10
C ARG A 97 -6.24 -20.27 5.17
N TYR A 98 -6.70 -20.23 3.93
CA TYR A 98 -6.27 -19.20 2.98
C TYR A 98 -6.78 -17.83 3.43
N ARG A 99 -8.05 -17.75 3.81
CA ARG A 99 -8.66 -16.52 4.35
C ARG A 99 -7.90 -16.00 5.57
N ASP A 100 -7.57 -16.87 6.52
CA ASP A 100 -6.85 -16.48 7.74
C ASP A 100 -5.40 -16.06 7.43
N GLY A 101 -4.76 -16.70 6.45
CA GLY A 101 -3.48 -16.28 5.89
C GLY A 101 -3.55 -14.89 5.30
N LEU A 102 -4.54 -14.62 4.44
CA LEU A 102 -4.74 -13.31 3.84
C LEU A 102 -5.00 -12.22 4.90
N ILE A 103 -5.87 -12.48 5.88
CA ILE A 103 -6.12 -11.54 6.98
C ILE A 103 -4.82 -11.21 7.73
N ARG A 104 -3.97 -12.22 7.96
CA ARG A 104 -2.66 -12.03 8.61
C ARG A 104 -1.71 -11.20 7.75
N CYS A 105 -1.65 -11.45 6.44
CA CYS A 105 -0.89 -10.64 5.50
C CYS A 105 -1.37 -9.19 5.54
N THR A 106 -2.69 -8.94 5.41
CA THR A 106 -3.27 -7.60 5.48
C THR A 106 -2.91 -6.88 6.78
N ARG A 107 -3.01 -7.55 7.94
CA ARG A 107 -2.60 -6.97 9.23
C ARG A 107 -1.11 -6.64 9.29
N THR A 108 -0.27 -7.49 8.70
CA THR A 108 1.17 -7.27 8.63
C THR A 108 1.48 -6.06 7.75
N SER A 109 0.89 -5.98 6.55
CA SER A 109 1.00 -4.82 5.65
C SER A 109 0.56 -3.53 6.35
N ARG A 110 -0.57 -3.56 7.09
CA ARG A 110 -1.04 -2.39 7.87
C ARG A 110 -0.02 -1.91 8.90
N ARG A 111 0.55 -2.82 9.70
CA ARG A 111 1.56 -2.46 10.70
C ARG A 111 2.84 -1.94 10.07
N SER A 112 3.28 -2.56 8.96
CA SER A 112 4.43 -2.10 8.19
C SER A 112 4.20 -0.69 7.64
N LEU A 113 2.98 -0.40 7.17
CA LEU A 113 2.58 0.93 6.71
C LEU A 113 2.61 1.97 7.85
N CYS A 114 2.05 1.66 9.04
CA CYS A 114 2.15 2.55 10.20
C CYS A 114 3.61 2.84 10.58
N PHE A 115 4.45 1.80 10.58
CA PHE A 115 5.87 1.94 10.87
C PHE A 115 6.56 2.85 9.86
N LEU A 116 6.31 2.64 8.57
CA LEU A 116 6.85 3.46 7.49
C LEU A 116 6.41 4.93 7.61
N GLN A 117 5.13 5.18 7.88
CA GLN A 117 4.60 6.54 8.10
C GLN A 117 5.23 7.21 9.31
N THR A 118 5.49 6.45 10.38
CA THR A 118 6.23 6.94 11.55
C THR A 118 7.65 7.35 11.18
N GLN A 119 8.35 6.56 10.35
CA GLN A 119 9.69 6.91 9.86
C GLN A 119 9.66 8.18 8.99
N MET A 120 8.73 8.25 8.03
CA MET A 120 8.55 9.44 7.19
C MET A 120 8.26 10.69 8.03
N ASN A 121 7.42 10.56 9.07
CA ASN A 121 7.13 11.65 9.99
C ASN A 121 8.37 12.05 10.81
N ALA A 122 9.17 11.10 11.29
CA ALA A 122 10.42 11.40 11.99
C ALA A 122 11.40 12.23 11.12
N HIS A 123 11.48 11.92 9.83
CA HIS A 123 12.25 12.72 8.86
C HIS A 123 11.58 14.05 8.47
N SER A 124 10.32 14.24 8.87
CA SER A 124 9.57 15.48 8.70
C SER A 124 9.63 16.40 9.93
N LEU A 125 10.25 15.97 11.05
CA LEU A 125 10.23 16.69 12.32
C LEU A 125 11.15 17.92 12.40
N PRO A 126 10.80 18.93 13.25
CA PRO A 126 11.52 20.17 13.50
C PRO A 126 13.04 20.12 13.69
N ASP A 127 13.59 19.04 14.22
CA ASP A 127 15.05 18.95 14.41
C ASP A 127 15.80 18.59 13.11
N PHE A 128 15.11 18.00 12.11
CA PHE A 128 15.50 18.08 10.70
C PHE A 128 15.13 19.44 10.07
N ARG A 129 14.19 20.18 10.67
CA ARG A 129 13.74 21.51 10.21
C ARG A 129 14.63 22.67 10.66
N ASN A 130 15.41 22.55 11.74
CA ASN A 130 16.18 23.64 12.32
C ASN A 130 17.52 23.91 11.59
N THR A 131 17.91 23.06 10.64
CA THR A 131 18.86 23.42 9.58
C THR A 131 18.18 23.81 8.27
N SER A 132 16.90 23.46 8.05
CA SER A 132 15.97 24.04 7.04
C SER A 132 14.78 23.10 6.73
N SER A 133 13.60 23.24 7.38
CA SER A 133 12.35 22.55 6.95
C SER A 133 12.00 22.88 5.51
N LEU A 134 12.27 24.13 5.16
CA LEU A 134 12.15 24.64 3.82
C LEU A 134 13.28 24.14 2.91
N GLY A 135 14.32 23.51 3.45
CA GLY A 135 15.55 23.14 2.75
C GLY A 135 15.28 22.03 1.75
N TRP A 136 14.84 20.86 2.22
CA TRP A 136 14.60 19.75 1.31
C TRP A 136 13.43 20.04 0.36
N ARG A 137 12.35 20.68 0.85
CA ARG A 137 11.20 21.05 0.01
C ARG A 137 11.59 22.03 -1.09
N ARG A 138 12.28 23.12 -0.74
CA ARG A 138 12.78 24.06 -1.75
C ARG A 138 13.79 23.38 -2.66
N ARG A 139 14.72 22.56 -2.14
CA ARG A 139 15.67 21.79 -2.95
C ARG A 139 14.93 20.89 -3.95
N TRP A 140 13.88 20.20 -3.53
CA TRP A 140 13.07 19.34 -4.39
C TRP A 140 12.29 20.11 -5.46
N ILE A 141 11.64 21.22 -5.08
CA ILE A 141 10.92 22.09 -6.01
C ILE A 141 11.89 22.74 -7.01
N SER A 142 13.07 23.16 -6.55
CA SER A 142 14.12 23.76 -7.37
C SER A 142 14.93 22.74 -8.17
N ALA A 143 14.80 21.45 -7.90
CA ALA A 143 15.45 20.41 -8.68
C ALA A 143 14.98 20.48 -10.15
N THR A 144 15.83 20.01 -11.05
CA THR A 144 15.45 19.87 -12.45
C THR A 144 14.44 18.73 -12.62
N PRO A 145 13.63 18.74 -13.70
CA PRO A 145 12.79 17.60 -14.04
C PRO A 145 13.56 16.27 -14.13
N SER A 146 14.80 16.30 -14.62
CA SER A 146 15.65 15.10 -14.73
C SER A 146 15.97 14.52 -13.35
N GLU A 147 16.47 15.36 -12.43
CA GLU A 147 16.82 14.94 -11.05
C GLU A 147 15.62 14.35 -10.31
N ARG A 148 14.44 14.99 -10.41
CA ARG A 148 13.21 14.43 -9.83
C ARG A 148 12.86 13.08 -10.45
N GLY A 149 12.96 12.98 -11.78
CA GLY A 149 12.71 11.73 -12.50
C GLY A 149 13.61 10.59 -12.07
N GLU A 150 14.90 10.85 -11.90
CA GLU A 150 15.90 9.90 -11.43
C GLU A 150 15.64 9.49 -9.98
N ALA A 151 15.29 10.44 -9.10
CA ALA A 151 14.95 10.16 -7.70
C ALA A 151 13.75 9.21 -7.60
N ILE A 152 12.65 9.50 -8.30
CA ILE A 152 11.44 8.67 -8.29
C ILE A 152 11.70 7.30 -8.89
N LEU A 153 12.43 7.23 -10.01
CA LEU A 153 12.80 5.96 -10.61
C LEU A 153 13.66 5.12 -9.66
N SER A 154 14.62 5.73 -8.98
CA SER A 154 15.46 5.07 -7.97
C SER A 154 14.61 4.55 -6.81
N GLY A 155 13.65 5.33 -6.32
CA GLY A 155 12.70 4.89 -5.31
C GLY A 155 11.83 3.72 -5.75
N LEU A 156 11.34 3.73 -6.99
CA LEU A 156 10.58 2.63 -7.60
C LEU A 156 11.42 1.35 -7.70
N VAL A 157 12.65 1.46 -8.18
CA VAL A 157 13.56 0.31 -8.27
C VAL A 157 13.85 -0.26 -6.88
N ALA A 158 14.17 0.59 -5.92
CA ALA A 158 14.48 0.18 -4.55
C ALA A 158 13.28 -0.46 -3.84
N ALA A 159 12.06 0.01 -4.12
CA ALA A 159 10.84 -0.57 -3.55
C ALA A 159 10.43 -1.88 -4.24
N CYS A 160 10.42 -1.91 -5.57
CA CYS A 160 9.90 -3.05 -6.32
C CYS A 160 10.89 -4.21 -6.44
N SER A 161 12.18 -3.95 -6.68
CA SER A 161 13.18 -5.00 -6.93
C SER A 161 13.26 -6.05 -5.81
N PRO A 162 13.28 -5.69 -4.52
CA PRO A 162 13.34 -6.66 -3.45
C PRO A 162 11.97 -7.25 -3.12
N MET A 163 10.85 -6.67 -3.55
CA MET A 163 9.51 -7.04 -3.08
C MET A 163 8.54 -7.23 -4.27
N PRO A 164 8.40 -8.46 -4.81
CA PRO A 164 7.50 -8.76 -5.92
C PRO A 164 6.05 -8.34 -5.69
N ILE A 165 5.55 -8.41 -4.44
CA ILE A 165 4.20 -7.93 -4.12
C ILE A 165 4.04 -6.43 -4.36
N LEU A 166 5.08 -5.63 -4.11
CA LEU A 166 5.06 -4.19 -4.40
C LEU A 166 5.24 -3.91 -5.88
N HIS A 167 5.98 -4.76 -6.62
CA HIS A 167 6.02 -4.69 -8.08
C HIS A 167 4.62 -4.87 -8.68
N GLU A 168 3.86 -5.87 -8.22
CA GLU A 168 2.46 -6.05 -8.63
C GLU A 168 1.56 -4.90 -8.16
N ALA A 169 1.82 -4.34 -6.98
CA ALA A 169 1.04 -3.19 -6.48
C ALA A 169 1.12 -1.95 -7.39
N ARG A 170 2.09 -1.86 -8.32
CA ARG A 170 2.15 -0.75 -9.30
C ARG A 170 0.91 -0.65 -10.17
N TRP A 171 0.18 -1.75 -10.39
CA TRP A 171 -1.12 -1.71 -11.07
C TRP A 171 -2.07 -0.68 -10.44
N PHE A 172 -2.01 -0.54 -9.11
CA PHE A 172 -2.95 0.27 -8.30
C PHE A 172 -2.43 1.70 -8.02
N CYS A 173 -1.24 2.04 -8.54
CA CYS A 173 -0.54 3.29 -8.26
C CYS A 173 -0.21 4.10 -9.54
N ALA A 174 -0.88 3.80 -10.66
CA ALA A 174 -0.55 4.38 -11.96
C ALA A 174 -0.61 5.91 -11.97
N LYS A 175 -1.50 6.50 -11.16
CA LYS A 175 -1.68 7.95 -11.05
C LYS A 175 -0.63 8.57 -10.12
N GLU A 176 -0.41 7.95 -8.96
CA GLU A 176 0.41 8.48 -7.88
C GLU A 176 1.90 8.31 -8.14
N LEU A 177 2.30 7.25 -8.86
CA LEU A 177 3.70 6.88 -9.09
C LEU A 177 4.11 6.95 -10.56
N ASN A 178 3.45 7.79 -11.35
CA ASN A 178 3.85 8.07 -12.72
C ASN A 178 5.12 8.93 -12.73
N VAL A 179 6.24 8.38 -13.20
CA VAL A 179 7.53 9.09 -13.20
C VAL A 179 7.46 10.42 -13.96
N GLU A 180 6.79 10.45 -15.11
CA GLU A 180 6.67 11.66 -15.92
C GLU A 180 5.89 12.78 -15.21
N SER A 181 4.85 12.40 -14.46
CA SER A 181 4.05 13.35 -13.67
C SER A 181 4.88 13.99 -12.56
N HIS A 182 5.74 13.23 -11.87
CA HIS A 182 6.66 13.76 -10.86
C HIS A 182 7.80 14.59 -11.45
N ARG A 183 8.30 14.23 -12.64
CA ARG A 183 9.29 15.04 -13.39
C ARG A 183 8.74 16.44 -13.63
N GLN A 184 7.51 16.53 -14.12
CA GLN A 184 6.87 17.79 -14.50
C GLN A 184 6.33 18.57 -13.30
N ASN A 185 5.88 17.87 -12.27
CA ASN A 185 5.24 18.48 -11.10
C ASN A 185 5.90 18.02 -9.80
N GLY A 186 6.89 18.78 -9.33
CA GLY A 186 7.54 18.52 -8.04
C GLY A 186 6.59 18.62 -6.84
N GLN A 187 5.47 19.35 -6.95
CA GLN A 187 4.50 19.51 -5.87
C GLN A 187 3.79 18.19 -5.55
N LEU A 188 3.54 17.36 -6.57
CA LEU A 188 2.88 16.05 -6.40
C LEU A 188 3.59 15.17 -5.37
N PHE A 189 4.92 15.15 -5.39
CA PHE A 189 5.72 14.41 -4.42
C PHE A 189 5.52 14.93 -2.99
N ILE A 190 5.49 16.26 -2.82
CA ILE A 190 5.32 16.90 -1.51
C ILE A 190 3.92 16.62 -0.98
N ASP A 191 2.90 16.74 -1.80
CA ASP A 191 1.51 16.49 -1.41
C ASP A 191 1.34 15.04 -0.93
N LEU A 192 1.85 14.06 -1.69
CA LEU A 192 1.81 12.65 -1.30
C LEU A 192 2.65 12.38 -0.04
N TRP A 193 3.79 13.06 0.11
CA TRP A 193 4.61 12.95 1.31
C TRP A 193 3.86 13.44 2.55
N GLU A 194 3.23 14.61 2.48
CA GLU A 194 2.46 15.20 3.58
C GLU A 194 1.26 14.34 3.96
N GLU A 195 0.57 13.78 2.97
CA GLU A 195 -0.54 12.87 3.21
C GLU A 195 -0.08 11.58 3.91
N MET A 196 1.15 11.10 3.65
CA MET A 196 1.68 9.90 4.28
C MET A 196 2.33 10.17 5.65
N ALA A 197 3.01 11.30 5.82
CA ALA A 197 3.80 11.64 7.01
C ALA A 197 2.97 12.33 8.11
N VAL A 198 1.82 11.75 8.48
CA VAL A 198 0.89 12.33 9.46
C VAL A 198 1.46 12.23 10.89
N GLU A 199 1.49 13.37 11.61
CA GLU A 199 2.08 13.51 12.96
C GLU A 199 1.48 12.57 14.05
N HIS A 200 0.30 12.01 13.81
CA HIS A 200 -0.47 11.21 14.78
C HIS A 200 -0.99 9.88 14.25
N THR A 201 -0.18 9.16 13.47
CA THR A 201 -0.56 7.80 13.10
C THR A 201 -0.57 6.89 14.34
N SER A 202 -1.75 6.38 14.68
CA SER A 202 -1.88 5.28 15.64
C SER A 202 -1.01 4.12 15.18
N LEU A 203 -0.39 3.40 16.12
CA LEU A 203 0.42 2.22 15.81
C LEU A 203 -0.35 1.14 15.03
N ASP A 204 -1.69 1.18 15.06
CA ASP A 204 -2.57 0.17 14.46
C ASP A 204 -3.47 0.69 13.30
N THR A 205 -3.47 2.00 13.04
CA THR A 205 -4.32 2.62 12.02
C THR A 205 -3.48 3.48 11.09
N PRO A 206 -3.05 2.92 9.93
CA PRO A 206 -2.28 3.70 8.98
C PRO A 206 -3.16 4.74 8.29
N ASN A 207 -2.54 5.82 7.82
CA ASN A 207 -3.22 6.72 6.89
C ASN A 207 -3.20 6.13 5.47
N TYR A 208 -4.26 6.34 4.71
CA TYR A 208 -4.33 5.90 3.32
C TYR A 208 -4.43 7.14 2.42
N ILE A 209 -3.63 7.17 1.36
CA ILE A 209 -3.70 8.20 0.32
C ILE A 209 -5.06 8.11 -0.35
N SER A 210 -5.79 9.21 -0.26
CA SER A 210 -7.09 9.44 -0.86
C SER A 210 -7.04 9.22 -2.37
N SER A 211 -8.09 8.61 -2.88
CA SER A 211 -8.23 8.42 -4.31
C SER A 211 -9.70 8.22 -4.63
N PRO A 212 -10.33 9.12 -5.41
CA PRO A 212 -11.76 9.03 -5.70
C PRO A 212 -12.20 7.67 -6.24
N VAL A 213 -11.32 6.98 -6.99
CA VAL A 213 -11.56 5.64 -7.52
C VAL A 213 -11.62 4.62 -6.38
N TRP A 214 -10.60 4.60 -5.52
CA TRP A 214 -10.52 3.66 -4.39
C TRP A 214 -11.58 3.96 -3.32
N ASP A 215 -11.87 5.24 -3.07
CA ASP A 215 -12.91 5.67 -2.15
C ASP A 215 -14.29 5.21 -2.63
N ALA A 216 -14.55 5.28 -3.95
CA ALA A 216 -15.77 4.75 -4.54
C ALA A 216 -15.84 3.22 -4.46
N ILE A 217 -14.73 2.50 -4.71
CA ILE A 217 -14.68 1.03 -4.56
C ILE A 217 -14.98 0.63 -3.11
N MET A 218 -14.36 1.31 -2.15
CA MET A 218 -14.57 1.09 -0.72
C MET A 218 -16.02 1.35 -0.33
N THR A 219 -16.55 2.52 -0.70
CA THR A 219 -17.94 2.90 -0.42
C THR A 219 -18.91 1.89 -1.01
N ASN A 220 -18.71 1.47 -2.26
CA ASN A 220 -19.56 0.46 -2.90
C ASN A 220 -19.46 -0.89 -2.20
N THR A 221 -18.27 -1.28 -1.73
CA THR A 221 -18.06 -2.54 -1.00
C THR A 221 -18.69 -2.51 0.40
N GLU A 222 -18.71 -1.35 1.05
CA GLU A 222 -19.35 -1.14 2.34
C GLU A 222 -20.88 -1.10 2.23
N GLN A 223 -21.41 -0.47 1.18
CA GLN A 223 -22.85 -0.35 0.92
C GLN A 223 -23.49 -1.64 0.41
N GLN A 224 -22.69 -2.57 -0.16
CA GLN A 224 -23.21 -3.88 -0.50
C GLN A 224 -23.74 -4.59 0.75
N PRO A 225 -24.92 -5.24 0.67
CA PRO A 225 -25.49 -5.97 1.80
C PRO A 225 -24.47 -6.96 2.38
N SER A 226 -24.62 -7.32 3.66
CA SER A 226 -23.68 -8.17 4.43
C SER A 226 -23.41 -9.55 3.81
N THR A 227 -24.08 -9.89 2.70
CA THR A 227 -23.86 -11.04 1.85
C THR A 227 -22.63 -10.94 0.96
N ALA A 228 -21.99 -9.77 0.81
CA ALA A 228 -20.70 -9.65 0.15
C ALA A 228 -19.68 -10.60 0.83
N PRO A 229 -19.01 -11.51 0.08
CA PRO A 229 -18.11 -12.48 0.68
C PRO A 229 -17.04 -11.77 1.52
N ILE A 230 -16.84 -12.20 2.77
CA ILE A 230 -15.79 -11.67 3.68
C ILE A 230 -14.44 -11.54 2.94
N CYS A 231 -14.14 -12.52 2.10
CA CYS A 231 -12.95 -12.61 1.26
C CYS A 231 -12.75 -11.38 0.37
N GLU A 232 -13.82 -10.80 -0.17
CA GLU A 232 -13.76 -9.57 -0.94
C GLU A 232 -13.22 -8.43 -0.07
N LYS A 233 -13.84 -8.11 1.06
CA LYS A 233 -13.35 -6.96 1.85
C LYS A 233 -11.94 -7.17 2.41
N VAL A 234 -11.55 -8.41 2.76
CA VAL A 234 -10.16 -8.70 3.18
C VAL A 234 -9.17 -8.44 2.04
N MET A 235 -9.48 -8.89 0.82
CA MET A 235 -8.62 -8.62 -0.33
C MET A 235 -8.54 -7.13 -0.63
N LEU A 236 -9.64 -6.40 -0.48
CA LEU A 236 -9.67 -4.96 -0.79
C LEU A 236 -8.78 -4.22 0.21
N ALA A 237 -8.89 -4.59 1.49
CA ALA A 237 -7.98 -4.10 2.52
C ALA A 237 -6.51 -4.48 2.24
N SER A 238 -6.24 -5.68 1.70
CA SER A 238 -4.88 -6.09 1.29
C SER A 238 -4.36 -5.21 0.17
N VAL A 239 -5.11 -5.06 -0.91
CA VAL A 239 -4.74 -4.25 -2.09
C VAL A 239 -4.49 -2.80 -1.68
N LEU A 240 -5.36 -2.21 -0.85
CA LEU A 240 -5.16 -0.85 -0.34
C LEU A 240 -3.91 -0.74 0.53
N GLY A 241 -3.64 -1.75 1.36
CA GLY A 241 -2.42 -1.84 2.16
C GLY A 241 -1.18 -1.88 1.27
N ASP A 242 -1.16 -2.75 0.27
CA ASP A 242 -0.02 -2.93 -0.64
C ASP A 242 0.20 -1.70 -1.53
N ARG A 243 -0.88 -1.08 -2.04
CA ARG A 243 -0.85 0.20 -2.77
C ARG A 243 -0.14 1.28 -1.95
N ASN A 244 -0.59 1.50 -0.71
CA ASN A 244 -0.07 2.57 0.14
C ASN A 244 1.32 2.26 0.68
N MET A 245 1.64 0.98 0.93
CA MET A 245 3.01 0.58 1.21
C MET A 245 3.93 0.91 0.04
N LEU A 246 3.56 0.55 -1.19
CA LEU A 246 4.38 0.90 -2.36
C LEU A 246 4.57 2.41 -2.47
N ILE A 247 3.51 3.21 -2.37
CA ILE A 247 3.64 4.67 -2.45
C ILE A 247 4.57 5.19 -1.36
N GLY A 248 4.38 4.77 -0.10
CA GLY A 248 5.24 5.17 1.00
C GLY A 248 6.71 4.80 0.79
N PHE A 249 7.00 3.57 0.34
CA PHE A 249 8.38 3.14 0.11
C PHE A 249 9.04 3.91 -1.02
N VAL A 250 8.31 4.15 -2.12
CA VAL A 250 8.82 4.95 -3.23
C VAL A 250 9.12 6.36 -2.77
N LEU A 251 8.21 7.02 -2.06
CA LEU A 251 8.43 8.36 -1.53
C LEU A 251 9.64 8.38 -0.60
N TYR A 252 9.73 7.44 0.34
CA TYR A 252 10.80 7.39 1.33
C TYR A 252 12.17 7.11 0.69
N PHE A 253 12.27 6.15 -0.22
CA PHE A 253 13.52 5.83 -0.90
C PHE A 253 13.94 6.93 -1.89
N SER A 254 12.99 7.57 -2.57
CA SER A 254 13.28 8.73 -3.43
C SER A 254 13.82 9.89 -2.59
N PHE A 255 13.24 10.14 -1.42
CA PHE A 255 13.71 11.16 -0.48
C PHE A 255 15.13 10.85 0.02
N CYS A 256 15.38 9.61 0.44
CA CYS A 256 16.71 9.20 0.89
C CYS A 256 17.75 9.36 -0.23
N TRP A 257 17.44 8.87 -1.44
CA TRP A 257 18.31 9.04 -2.61
C TRP A 257 18.58 10.51 -2.91
N PHE A 258 17.54 11.34 -2.96
CA PHE A 258 17.64 12.76 -3.31
C PHE A 258 18.46 13.59 -2.32
N LEU A 259 18.48 13.18 -1.06
CA LEU A 259 19.23 13.83 0.00
C LEU A 259 20.56 13.17 0.32
N ASP A 260 21.00 12.21 -0.51
CA ASP A 260 22.24 11.45 -0.30
C ASP A 260 22.27 10.74 1.07
N LEU A 261 21.09 10.34 1.57
CA LEU A 261 20.93 9.57 2.79
C LEU A 261 21.08 8.07 2.47
N PRO A 262 21.62 7.29 3.42
CA PRO A 262 21.69 5.84 3.24
C PRO A 262 20.28 5.28 3.09
N LEU A 263 20.07 4.45 2.06
CA LEU A 263 18.83 3.71 1.91
C LEU A 263 18.67 2.73 3.08
N PRO A 264 17.48 2.60 3.68
CA PRO A 264 17.22 1.60 4.69
C PRO A 264 17.55 0.20 4.19
N GLU A 265 18.35 -0.54 4.94
CA GLU A 265 18.66 -1.92 4.61
C GLU A 265 17.39 -2.77 4.81
N ILE A 266 16.81 -3.25 3.71
CA ILE A 266 15.76 -4.25 3.77
C ILE A 266 16.44 -5.57 4.12
N GLN A 267 16.38 -5.95 5.40
CA GLN A 267 16.91 -7.23 5.86
C GLN A 267 16.16 -8.39 5.19
N GLN A 268 16.67 -8.85 4.05
CA GLN A 268 16.24 -10.10 3.44
C GLN A 268 16.73 -11.25 4.32
N LYS A 269 15.84 -11.71 5.20
CA LYS A 269 16.10 -12.96 5.91
C LYS A 269 15.95 -14.08 4.90
N LYS A 270 17.08 -14.65 4.49
CA LYS A 270 17.07 -15.92 3.76
C LYS A 270 16.21 -16.90 4.55
N PRO A 271 15.22 -17.55 3.93
CA PRO A 271 14.47 -18.57 4.64
C PRO A 271 15.45 -19.68 5.08
N SER A 272 15.65 -19.84 6.39
CA SER A 272 16.39 -20.96 6.98
C SER A 272 15.64 -22.28 6.81
N TYR A 273 14.35 -22.26 6.49
CA TYR A 273 13.60 -23.49 6.27
C TYR A 273 14.01 -24.15 4.94
N LYS A 274 14.60 -25.34 5.03
CA LYS A 274 14.81 -26.27 3.91
C LYS A 274 13.58 -27.17 3.84
N PRO A 275 12.62 -26.94 2.93
CA PRO A 275 11.45 -27.81 2.89
C PRO A 275 11.86 -29.23 2.46
N LYS A 276 11.07 -30.24 2.83
CA LYS A 276 11.30 -31.62 2.40
C LYS A 276 11.23 -31.69 0.85
N LYS A 277 12.37 -32.01 0.22
CA LYS A 277 12.62 -32.01 -1.23
C LYS A 277 11.45 -32.54 -2.08
N ALA A 278 10.84 -33.65 -1.66
CA ALA A 278 9.77 -34.32 -2.41
C ALA A 278 8.49 -33.48 -2.57
N LYS A 279 8.04 -32.79 -1.50
CA LYS A 279 6.79 -31.98 -1.55
C LYS A 279 7.00 -30.62 -2.23
N ILE A 280 8.25 -30.13 -2.27
CA ILE A 280 8.61 -28.96 -3.07
C ILE A 280 8.49 -29.31 -4.54
N MET A 281 9.05 -30.44 -4.97
CA MET A 281 9.21 -30.79 -6.39
C MET A 281 7.88 -30.85 -7.14
N GLU A 282 6.84 -31.37 -6.51
CA GLU A 282 5.50 -31.50 -7.11
C GLU A 282 4.76 -30.15 -7.18
N LEU A 283 4.81 -29.34 -6.10
CA LEU A 283 4.28 -27.98 -6.09
C LEU A 283 5.04 -27.05 -7.05
N THR A 284 6.36 -27.25 -7.21
CA THR A 284 7.18 -26.47 -8.14
C THR A 284 6.89 -26.84 -9.58
N GLN A 285 6.67 -28.10 -9.96
CA GLN A 285 6.38 -28.43 -11.37
C GLN A 285 5.05 -27.85 -11.87
N ALA A 286 3.97 -27.96 -11.08
CA ALA A 286 2.67 -27.41 -11.47
C ALA A 286 2.67 -25.87 -11.45
N SER A 287 3.34 -25.27 -10.46
CA SER A 287 3.56 -23.83 -10.42
C SER A 287 4.44 -23.39 -11.59
N GLN A 288 5.48 -24.14 -11.92
CA GLN A 288 6.43 -23.81 -12.99
C GLN A 288 5.77 -23.84 -14.35
N ALA A 289 5.00 -24.88 -14.67
CA ALA A 289 4.26 -24.92 -15.93
C ALA A 289 3.27 -23.75 -16.06
N LYS A 290 2.63 -23.36 -14.96
CA LYS A 290 1.71 -22.21 -14.93
C LYS A 290 2.44 -20.88 -15.10
N MET A 291 3.60 -20.73 -14.44
CA MET A 291 4.45 -19.55 -14.59
C MET A 291 5.05 -19.49 -16.00
N ASP A 292 5.50 -20.62 -16.56
CA ASP A 292 6.10 -20.71 -17.89
C ASP A 292 5.09 -20.31 -18.96
N ALA A 293 3.84 -20.75 -18.78
CA ALA A 293 2.72 -20.37 -19.63
C ALA A 293 2.34 -18.89 -19.50
N MET A 294 2.54 -18.27 -18.33
CA MET A 294 2.11 -16.90 -18.06
C MET A 294 3.20 -15.85 -18.39
N TYR A 295 4.47 -16.20 -18.19
CA TYR A 295 5.59 -15.27 -18.30
C TYR A 295 6.60 -15.63 -19.39
N GLY A 296 6.65 -16.87 -19.89
CA GLY A 296 7.69 -17.36 -20.80
C GLY A 296 8.91 -17.94 -20.08
N LYS A 297 9.66 -18.85 -20.73
CA LYS A 297 10.65 -19.74 -20.10
C LYS A 297 11.91 -19.05 -19.56
N GLU A 298 12.42 -18.02 -20.25
CA GLU A 298 13.59 -17.25 -19.80
C GLU A 298 13.24 -16.34 -18.60
N THR A 299 12.05 -15.77 -18.66
CA THR A 299 11.46 -14.94 -17.62
C THR A 299 11.07 -15.76 -16.40
N THR A 300 10.66 -17.02 -16.55
CA THR A 300 10.35 -17.88 -15.43
C THR A 300 11.56 -18.40 -14.69
N GLU A 301 12.72 -18.63 -15.29
CA GLU A 301 13.90 -18.95 -14.47
C GLU A 301 14.30 -17.78 -13.56
N GLY A 302 14.17 -16.54 -14.06
CA GLY A 302 14.37 -15.33 -13.29
C GLY A 302 13.28 -15.06 -12.26
N VAL A 303 12.01 -15.23 -12.64
CA VAL A 303 10.85 -15.05 -11.76
C VAL A 303 10.76 -16.21 -10.75
N GLU A 304 11.08 -17.45 -11.09
CA GLU A 304 11.12 -18.58 -10.17
C GLU A 304 12.33 -18.48 -9.23
N ARG A 305 13.45 -17.89 -9.66
CA ARG A 305 14.53 -17.50 -8.76
C ARG A 305 14.05 -16.42 -7.78
N ALA A 306 13.46 -15.33 -8.28
CA ALA A 306 12.92 -14.26 -7.44
C ALA A 306 11.76 -14.74 -6.54
N PHE A 307 10.91 -15.66 -7.01
CA PHE A 307 9.78 -16.22 -6.28
C PHE A 307 10.23 -17.35 -5.33
N ARG A 308 11.29 -18.11 -5.63
CA ARG A 308 11.93 -19.00 -4.64
C ARG A 308 12.73 -18.23 -3.60
N GLU A 309 13.34 -17.13 -3.95
CA GLU A 309 14.06 -16.28 -3.01
C GLU A 309 13.08 -15.49 -2.14
N PHE A 310 11.96 -15.03 -2.69
CA PHE A 310 11.04 -14.12 -2.02
C PHE A 310 9.65 -14.70 -1.70
N GLY A 311 9.01 -15.42 -2.62
CA GLY A 311 7.69 -16.05 -2.39
C GLY A 311 7.79 -17.27 -1.47
N MET A 312 8.75 -18.17 -1.72
CA MET A 312 9.18 -19.16 -0.73
C MET A 312 9.91 -18.47 0.42
N GLY A 313 10.55 -17.31 0.22
CA GLY A 313 11.01 -16.44 1.30
C GLY A 313 9.89 -16.11 2.29
N MET A 314 8.72 -15.63 1.84
CA MET A 314 7.58 -15.29 2.70
C MET A 314 6.85 -16.52 3.20
N TYR A 315 6.52 -17.51 2.37
CA TYR A 315 5.85 -18.73 2.83
C TYR A 315 6.74 -19.60 3.72
N ALA A 316 8.05 -19.64 3.47
CA ALA A 316 9.02 -20.30 4.32
C ALA A 316 9.39 -19.42 5.50
N GLN A 317 9.42 -18.08 5.43
CA GLN A 317 9.55 -17.19 6.59
C GLN A 317 8.31 -17.28 7.48
N GLU A 318 7.11 -17.37 6.94
CA GLU A 318 5.88 -17.63 7.70
C GLU A 318 5.93 -19.04 8.29
N ARG A 319 6.32 -20.05 7.50
CA ARG A 319 6.57 -21.40 8.02
C ARG A 319 7.77 -21.49 8.93
N GLU A 320 8.73 -20.57 8.94
CA GLU A 320 9.94 -20.62 9.76
C GLU A 320 9.77 -19.77 11.01
N VAL A 321 8.98 -18.70 10.93
CA VAL A 321 8.37 -18.04 12.07
C VAL A 321 7.47 -19.03 12.81
N HIS A 322 6.77 -19.91 12.08
CA HIS A 322 5.90 -20.95 12.62
C HIS A 322 6.67 -22.22 13.07
N ASP A 323 7.63 -22.72 12.29
CA ASP A 323 8.30 -24.02 12.48
C ASP A 323 9.72 -23.90 13.08
N ASN A 324 10.39 -22.73 12.99
CA ASN A 324 11.80 -22.51 13.37
C ASN A 324 12.00 -21.45 14.48
N GLY A 325 10.96 -21.11 15.26
CA GLY A 325 11.20 -20.62 16.62
C GLY A 325 11.70 -19.17 16.75
N LYS A 326 11.06 -18.23 16.05
CA LYS A 326 10.93 -16.86 16.60
C LYS A 326 9.47 -16.49 16.78
N GLN A 327 8.69 -17.45 17.26
CA GLN A 327 7.47 -17.17 18.02
C GLN A 327 7.78 -16.03 18.98
N ARG A 328 7.07 -14.91 18.92
CA ARG A 328 7.30 -13.78 19.85
C ARG A 328 6.12 -13.67 20.78
N CYS A 329 6.38 -13.17 21.97
CA CYS A 329 5.29 -12.78 22.83
C CYS A 329 4.51 -11.66 22.15
N GLN A 330 3.19 -11.81 22.00
CA GLN A 330 2.32 -10.82 21.40
C GLN A 330 2.38 -9.47 22.13
N THR A 331 2.66 -9.49 23.44
CA THR A 331 2.70 -8.31 24.30
C THR A 331 4.04 -7.59 24.29
N CYS A 332 5.12 -8.28 24.64
CA CYS A 332 6.43 -7.65 24.84
C CYS A 332 7.39 -7.88 23.67
N LEU A 333 6.94 -8.57 22.62
CA LEU A 333 7.71 -8.89 21.42
C LEU A 333 9.00 -9.68 21.68
N LYS A 334 9.19 -10.21 22.90
CA LYS A 334 10.35 -11.01 23.26
C LYS A 334 10.36 -12.29 22.41
N PRO A 335 11.46 -12.60 21.70
CA PRO A 335 11.56 -13.83 20.94
C PRO A 335 11.49 -15.05 21.88
N ASN A 336 10.87 -16.12 21.41
CA ASN A 336 10.79 -17.38 22.13
C ASN A 336 12.20 -17.96 22.26
N ASP A 337 12.55 -18.33 23.49
CA ASP A 337 13.76 -19.10 23.73
C ASP A 337 13.50 -20.50 23.21
N THR A 338 14.34 -20.99 22.30
CA THR A 338 14.28 -22.33 21.69
C THR A 338 14.02 -23.47 22.68
N LYS A 339 14.30 -23.27 23.98
CA LYS A 339 14.08 -24.26 25.03
C LYS A 339 12.69 -24.27 25.67
N LYS A 340 11.85 -23.25 25.47
CA LYS A 340 10.51 -23.17 26.08
C LYS A 340 9.46 -22.94 25.00
N ASN A 341 8.35 -23.66 25.05
CA ASN A 341 7.20 -23.32 24.22
C ASN A 341 6.43 -22.19 24.90
N TYR A 342 6.27 -21.05 24.23
CA TYR A 342 5.43 -19.98 24.75
C TYR A 342 3.99 -20.48 24.89
N PRO A 343 3.33 -20.29 26.05
CA PRO A 343 1.91 -20.59 26.17
C PRO A 343 1.10 -19.86 25.10
N ARG A 344 0.20 -20.60 24.45
CA ARG A 344 -0.73 -20.07 23.47
C ARG A 344 -2.08 -19.77 24.09
N CYS A 345 -2.79 -18.80 23.53
CA CYS A 345 -4.20 -18.60 23.87
C CYS A 345 -5.02 -19.82 23.42
N LYS A 346 -5.40 -20.68 24.37
CA LYS A 346 -6.15 -21.92 24.10
C LYS A 346 -7.41 -21.68 23.27
N ARG A 347 -8.21 -20.66 23.61
CA ARG A 347 -9.46 -20.36 22.90
C ARG A 347 -9.23 -19.94 21.46
N CYS A 348 -8.22 -19.12 21.18
CA CYS A 348 -7.90 -18.71 19.80
C CYS A 348 -7.40 -19.89 18.96
N TRP A 349 -6.60 -20.76 19.56
CA TRP A 349 -6.11 -21.95 18.89
C TRP A 349 -7.23 -22.95 18.61
N ASP A 350 -8.00 -23.32 19.64
CA ASP A 350 -9.02 -24.38 19.54
C ASP A 350 -10.19 -23.96 18.64
N VAL A 351 -10.59 -22.68 18.67
CA VAL A 351 -11.76 -22.19 17.93
C VAL A 351 -11.41 -21.75 16.50
N LEU A 352 -10.23 -21.17 16.29
CA LEU A 352 -9.90 -20.48 15.03
C LEU A 352 -8.61 -20.99 14.38
N GLY A 353 -7.84 -21.87 15.03
CA GLY A 353 -6.49 -22.21 14.59
C GLY A 353 -5.52 -21.02 14.63
N ARG A 354 -5.87 -19.93 15.33
CA ARG A 354 -5.05 -18.71 15.41
C ARG A 354 -4.04 -18.85 16.54
N GLU A 355 -2.76 -18.82 16.18
CA GLU A 355 -1.66 -18.90 17.13
C GLU A 355 -1.34 -17.52 17.74
N ILE A 356 -1.70 -17.32 19.01
CA ILE A 356 -1.34 -16.14 19.79
C ILE A 356 -0.51 -16.59 20.98
N LEU A 357 0.72 -16.10 21.09
CA LEU A 357 1.75 -16.62 22.00
C LEU A 357 2.18 -15.60 23.02
N TYR A 358 2.48 -16.06 24.23
CA TYR A 358 2.92 -15.21 25.32
C TYR A 358 4.14 -15.81 25.99
N CYS A 359 5.13 -14.98 26.39
CA CYS A 359 6.27 -15.49 27.14
C CYS A 359 5.91 -15.86 28.58
N SER A 360 4.82 -15.31 29.10
CA SER A 360 4.30 -15.57 30.45
C SER A 360 2.78 -15.32 30.51
N PRO A 361 2.10 -15.87 31.53
CA PRO A 361 0.71 -15.51 31.82
C PRO A 361 0.51 -14.01 32.10
N ASP A 362 1.53 -13.31 32.61
CA ASP A 362 1.44 -11.87 32.87
C ASP A 362 1.32 -11.08 31.57
N CYS A 363 2.14 -11.41 30.57
CA CYS A 363 2.00 -10.82 29.23
C CYS A 363 0.62 -11.13 28.63
N GLN A 364 0.13 -12.37 28.78
CA GLN A 364 -1.24 -12.70 28.36
C GLN A 364 -2.29 -11.82 29.06
N ARG A 365 -2.18 -11.58 30.37
CA ARG A 365 -3.13 -10.71 31.10
C ARG A 365 -3.04 -9.24 30.66
N VAL A 366 -1.84 -8.75 30.35
CA VAL A 366 -1.64 -7.39 29.83
C VAL A 366 -2.30 -7.26 28.46
N ASP A 367 -2.01 -8.17 27.53
CA ASP A 367 -2.62 -8.19 26.20
C ASP A 367 -4.14 -8.41 26.24
N TRP A 368 -4.60 -9.25 27.17
CA TRP A 368 -6.03 -9.46 27.45
C TRP A 368 -6.74 -8.14 27.76
N LYS A 369 -6.15 -7.31 28.62
CA LYS A 369 -6.68 -5.99 28.97
C LYS A 369 -6.52 -4.99 27.83
N ALA A 370 -5.41 -5.03 27.11
CA ALA A 370 -5.09 -4.10 26.03
C ALA A 370 -6.04 -4.23 24.82
N GLY A 371 -6.41 -5.46 24.46
CA GLY A 371 -7.31 -5.67 23.33
C GLY A 371 -7.69 -7.11 23.05
N HIS A 372 -6.88 -8.08 23.47
CA HIS A 372 -7.11 -9.47 23.11
C HIS A 372 -8.45 -10.02 23.61
N LYS A 373 -8.97 -9.53 24.74
CA LYS A 373 -10.32 -9.90 25.22
C LYS A 373 -11.41 -9.65 24.17
N LYS A 374 -11.28 -8.58 23.37
CA LYS A 374 -12.28 -8.20 22.37
C LYS A 374 -12.27 -9.14 21.17
N GLU A 375 -11.09 -9.65 20.78
CA GLU A 375 -10.89 -10.50 19.61
C GLU A 375 -10.73 -12.01 19.94
N CYS A 376 -10.56 -12.40 21.20
CA CYS A 376 -10.25 -13.78 21.58
C CYS A 376 -11.38 -14.76 21.23
N GLY A 377 -11.04 -15.80 20.45
CA GLY A 377 -12.00 -16.81 20.01
C GLY A 377 -13.08 -16.29 19.06
N LYS A 378 -12.96 -15.04 18.60
CA LYS A 378 -13.81 -14.48 17.55
C LYS A 378 -13.06 -14.51 16.22
N TYR A 379 -13.75 -14.89 15.15
CA TYR A 379 -13.26 -14.62 13.81
C TYR A 379 -12.96 -13.13 13.72
N LEU A 380 -11.81 -12.79 13.11
CA LEU A 380 -11.45 -11.40 12.92
C LEU A 380 -12.58 -10.71 12.17
N GLN A 381 -13.19 -9.75 12.87
CA GLN A 381 -14.29 -8.96 12.37
C GLN A 381 -13.70 -8.08 11.26
N LEU A 382 -14.39 -8.04 10.13
CA LEU A 382 -13.92 -7.40 8.92
C LEU A 382 -13.78 -5.88 9.11
N GLU A 383 -14.57 -5.36 10.03
CA GLU A 383 -14.61 -4.01 10.54
C GLU A 383 -13.24 -3.57 11.10
N ASP A 384 -12.42 -4.51 11.60
CA ASP A 384 -11.07 -4.22 12.08
C ASP A 384 -10.05 -4.04 10.93
N LEU A 385 -10.37 -4.50 9.72
CA LEU A 385 -9.49 -4.49 8.54
C LEU A 385 -9.84 -3.37 7.56
N THR A 386 -11.08 -2.91 7.56
CA THR A 386 -11.49 -1.74 6.78
C THR A 386 -10.74 -0.51 7.28
N PRO A 387 -10.08 0.26 6.41
CA PRO A 387 -9.67 1.62 6.73
C PRO A 387 -10.90 2.35 7.26
N SER A 388 -10.81 2.97 8.44
CA SER A 388 -11.81 3.96 8.80
C SER A 388 -11.75 5.05 7.74
N SER A 389 -12.84 5.23 6.98
CA SER A 389 -12.91 6.22 5.90
C SER A 389 -12.26 7.52 6.38
N PRO A 390 -11.21 8.02 5.70
CA PRO A 390 -10.54 9.23 6.15
C PRO A 390 -11.58 10.35 6.19
N ALA A 391 -11.61 11.11 7.28
CA ALA A 391 -12.38 12.35 7.30
C ALA A 391 -11.90 13.17 6.10
N GLN A 392 -12.77 13.36 5.11
CA GLN A 392 -12.40 13.92 3.81
C GLN A 392 -11.70 15.26 4.01
N SER A 393 -10.37 15.28 3.83
CA SER A 393 -9.64 16.50 3.58
C SER A 393 -9.87 16.85 2.12
N PRO A 394 -10.39 18.04 1.78
CA PRO A 394 -10.62 18.42 0.39
C PRO A 394 -9.28 18.56 -0.34
N PHE A 395 -8.84 17.50 -1.02
CA PHE A 395 -7.70 17.54 -1.92
C PHE A 395 -8.08 18.36 -3.16
N ILE A 396 -7.58 19.60 -3.24
CA ILE A 396 -7.69 20.44 -4.44
C ILE A 396 -6.46 20.11 -5.31
N GLY A 397 -6.58 19.10 -6.17
CA GLY A 397 -5.55 18.83 -7.15
C GLY A 397 -5.36 20.02 -8.10
N PRO A 398 -4.13 20.27 -8.62
CA PRO A 398 -3.92 21.30 -9.62
C PRO A 398 -4.73 20.99 -10.89
N PRO A 399 -5.30 22.01 -11.55
CA PRO A 399 -6.05 21.80 -12.79
C PRO A 399 -5.13 21.16 -13.84
N LEU A 400 -5.62 20.11 -14.49
CA LEU A 400 -4.95 19.47 -15.61
C LEU A 400 -4.58 20.54 -16.66
N PRO A 401 -3.35 20.54 -17.19
CA PRO A 401 -2.98 21.45 -18.26
C PRO A 401 -3.91 21.21 -19.46
N SER A 402 -4.68 22.23 -19.83
CA SER A 402 -5.56 22.18 -20.99
C SER A 402 -4.69 22.01 -22.23
N SER A 403 -4.72 20.82 -22.84
CA SER A 403 -4.05 20.57 -24.11
C SER A 403 -4.80 21.30 -25.23
N LYS A 404 -4.32 22.50 -25.57
CA LYS A 404 -4.53 23.10 -26.90
C LYS A 404 -3.17 23.43 -27.49
N PRO A 405 -2.69 22.70 -28.51
CA PRO A 405 -1.71 23.25 -29.42
C PRO A 405 -2.48 24.05 -30.50
N SER A 406 -2.39 25.37 -30.44
CA SER A 406 -2.61 26.22 -31.62
C SER A 406 -1.27 26.86 -31.94
N VAL A 407 -0.45 26.14 -32.69
CA VAL A 407 0.69 26.75 -33.40
C VAL A 407 0.29 26.80 -34.86
N THR A 408 -0.23 27.95 -35.26
CA THR A 408 -0.32 28.35 -36.66
C THR A 408 1.09 28.74 -37.06
N LEU A 409 1.73 27.91 -37.90
CA LEU A 409 2.96 28.28 -38.60
C LEU A 409 2.59 29.36 -39.63
N SER A 410 3.00 30.60 -39.39
CA SER A 410 3.07 31.62 -40.44
C SER A 410 4.54 31.81 -40.79
N ALA A 411 4.83 31.54 -42.06
CA ALA A 411 6.11 31.74 -42.69
C ALA A 411 6.54 33.22 -42.65
N LEU A 412 7.81 33.45 -42.34
CA LEU A 412 8.71 34.41 -43.01
C LEU A 412 10.16 34.01 -42.69
#